data_AF-A0A1U9LJJ4-F1
#
_entry.id   AF-A0A1U9LJJ4-F1
#
_cell.length_a   1.000
_cell.length_b   1.000
_cell.length_c   1.000
_cell.angle_alpha   90.00
_cell.angle_beta   90.00
_cell.angle_gamma   90.00
#
_symmetry.space_group_name_H-M   'P 1'
#
loop_
_entity.id
_entity.type
_entity.pdbx_description
1 polymer ?
#
loop_
_entity_poly.entity_id
_entity_poly.type
_entity_poly.pdbx_seq_one_letter_code
_entity_poly.pdbx_strand_id
1 'polypeptide(L)'
;MPDDLFLQSVKNALNDQALQKSNAVVRIPPSDLLEFYLNLDAIKQMLSNMRESVRSERLRGGMDSLLADTLKESLSVARLFKGKSLSFFLGKFSIPSDDDVDPVSMDSLVDMLKYVAGCVSLTRKFSIKWPYEFVEKVDETKAILVAIIEKARAKTPSIPQLIERLDCH
;
A
#
# COMPACT_ATOMS: atom_id res chain seq x y z
N MET A 1 -4.39 16.75 -10.52
CA MET A 1 -3.14 16.62 -9.72
C MET A 1 -2.67 15.17 -9.80
N PRO A 2 -1.39 14.84 -9.54
CA PRO A 2 -0.89 13.45 -9.60
C PRO A 2 -1.73 12.45 -8.79
N ASP A 3 -2.26 12.86 -7.64
CA ASP A 3 -3.15 12.02 -6.82
C ASP A 3 -4.53 11.77 -7.44
N ASP A 4 -5.07 12.70 -8.24
CA ASP A 4 -6.31 12.47 -8.98
C ASP A 4 -6.15 11.33 -9.98
N LEU A 5 -5.05 11.38 -10.74
CA LEU A 5 -4.74 10.38 -11.75
C LEU A 5 -4.53 9.03 -11.10
N PHE A 6 -3.78 8.96 -9.99
CA PHE A 6 -3.63 7.73 -9.22
C PHE A 6 -4.98 7.16 -8.75
N LEU A 7 -5.83 7.97 -8.11
CA LEU A 7 -7.13 7.52 -7.61
C LEU A 7 -8.06 7.07 -8.74
N GLN A 8 -8.04 7.76 -9.88
CA GLN A 8 -8.81 7.39 -11.06
C GLN A 8 -8.33 6.07 -11.65
N SER A 9 -7.03 5.87 -11.78
CA SER A 9 -6.46 4.62 -12.28
C SER A 9 -6.73 3.44 -11.35
N VAL A 10 -6.61 3.61 -10.03
CA VAL A 10 -7.01 2.57 -9.06
C VAL A 10 -8.48 2.24 -9.26
N LYS A 11 -9.36 3.25 -9.38
CA LYS A 11 -10.79 3.01 -9.62
C LYS A 11 -11.03 2.22 -10.92
N ASN A 12 -10.31 2.53 -11.99
CA ASN A 12 -10.42 1.80 -13.26
C ASN A 12 -9.95 0.35 -13.11
N ALA A 13 -8.79 0.14 -12.48
CA ALA A 13 -8.24 -1.18 -12.18
C ALA A 13 -9.22 -2.04 -11.36
N LEU A 14 -9.85 -1.44 -10.34
CA LEU A 14 -10.83 -2.14 -9.50
C LEU A 14 -12.11 -2.52 -10.25
N ASN A 15 -12.44 -1.82 -11.34
CA ASN A 15 -13.59 -2.14 -12.21
C ASN A 15 -13.22 -3.09 -13.36
N ASP A 16 -11.94 -3.45 -13.50
CA ASP A 16 -11.50 -4.35 -14.56
C ASP A 16 -11.91 -5.80 -14.24
N GLN A 17 -12.84 -6.35 -15.04
CA GLN A 17 -13.30 -7.72 -14.86
C GLN A 17 -12.20 -8.76 -15.11
N ALA A 18 -11.19 -8.46 -15.94
CA ALA A 18 -10.08 -9.36 -16.18
C ALA A 18 -9.22 -9.48 -14.92
N LEU A 19 -9.03 -8.37 -14.20
CA LEU A 19 -8.38 -8.36 -12.90
C LEU A 19 -9.16 -9.17 -11.87
N GLN A 20 -10.47 -8.91 -11.76
CA GLN A 20 -11.36 -9.55 -10.78
C GLN A 20 -11.51 -11.07 -10.97
N LYS A 21 -11.31 -11.58 -12.19
CA LYS A 21 -11.44 -13.01 -12.51
C LYS A 21 -10.08 -13.72 -12.58
N SER A 22 -8.99 -13.00 -12.34
CA SER A 22 -7.64 -13.54 -12.48
C SER A 22 -7.21 -14.33 -11.24
N ASN A 23 -6.91 -15.61 -11.44
CA ASN A 23 -6.24 -16.45 -10.43
C ASN A 23 -4.72 -16.35 -10.50
N ALA A 24 -4.18 -15.34 -11.19
CA ALA A 24 -2.74 -15.15 -11.27
C ALA A 24 -2.14 -14.88 -9.89
N VAL A 25 -0.89 -15.28 -9.72
CA VAL A 25 -0.09 -14.90 -8.56
C VAL A 25 1.11 -14.12 -9.03
N VAL A 26 1.48 -13.13 -8.25
CA VAL A 26 2.50 -12.14 -8.55
C VAL A 26 3.69 -12.38 -7.64
N ARG A 27 4.87 -12.53 -8.24
CA ARG A 27 6.13 -12.51 -7.49
C ARG A 27 6.58 -11.07 -7.32
N ILE A 28 6.41 -10.55 -6.10
CA ILE A 28 6.89 -9.23 -5.69
C ILE A 28 8.32 -9.39 -5.13
N PRO A 29 9.28 -8.53 -5.51
CA PRO A 29 10.60 -8.53 -4.90
C PRO A 29 10.50 -8.42 -3.37
N PRO A 30 11.15 -9.33 -2.61
CA PRO A 30 11.02 -9.34 -1.16
C PRO A 30 11.42 -8.04 -0.47
N SER A 31 12.40 -7.32 -1.01
CA SER A 31 12.81 -6.00 -0.52
C SER A 31 11.69 -4.97 -0.60
N ASP A 32 10.99 -4.90 -1.74
CA ASP A 32 9.91 -3.94 -1.96
C ASP A 32 8.73 -4.26 -1.02
N LEU A 33 8.44 -5.55 -0.82
CA LEU A 33 7.38 -5.99 0.08
C LEU A 33 7.72 -5.70 1.54
N LEU A 34 8.98 -5.87 1.95
CA LEU A 34 9.44 -5.50 3.28
C LEU A 34 9.37 -4.00 3.49
N GLU A 35 9.80 -3.21 2.52
CA GLU A 35 9.72 -1.74 2.58
C GLU A 35 8.27 -1.27 2.68
N PHE A 36 7.37 -1.86 1.88
CA PHE A 36 5.93 -1.60 1.98
C PHE A 36 5.42 -1.91 3.39
N TYR A 37 5.76 -3.09 3.94
CA TYR A 37 5.37 -3.47 5.30
C TYR A 37 5.89 -2.49 6.37
N LEU A 38 7.15 -2.07 6.28
CA LEU A 38 7.74 -1.11 7.22
C LEU A 38 7.01 0.23 7.17
N ASN A 39 6.60 0.68 5.98
CA ASN A 39 5.81 1.88 5.83
C ASN A 39 4.39 1.74 6.40
N LEU A 40 3.75 0.57 6.27
CA LEU A 40 2.49 0.30 6.97
C LEU A 40 2.65 0.41 8.50
N ASP A 41 3.73 -0.16 9.05
CA ASP A 41 4.02 -0.09 10.48
C ASP A 41 4.25 1.35 10.94
N ALA A 42 5.01 2.14 10.17
CA ALA A 42 5.23 3.56 10.44
C ALA A 42 3.91 4.35 10.42
N ILE A 43 3.07 4.17 9.40
CA ILE A 43 1.73 4.80 9.31
C ILE A 43 0.88 4.44 10.53
N LYS A 44 0.86 3.16 10.93
CA LYS A 44 0.14 2.69 12.13
C LYS A 44 0.62 3.40 13.39
N GLN A 45 1.93 3.50 13.59
CA GLN A 45 2.51 4.18 14.75
C GLN A 45 2.14 5.66 14.77
N MET A 46 2.26 6.34 13.62
CA MET A 46 1.91 7.75 13.49
C MET A 46 0.42 8.00 13.78
N LEU A 47 -0.48 7.18 13.23
CA LEU A 47 -1.92 7.26 13.50
C LEU A 47 -2.25 7.06 14.98
N SER A 48 -1.59 6.08 15.62
CA SER A 48 -1.78 5.80 17.04
C SER A 48 -1.33 6.99 17.90
N ASN A 49 -0.18 7.58 17.59
CA ASN A 49 0.37 8.73 18.32
C ASN A 49 -0.46 10.01 18.13
N MET A 50 -0.99 10.23 16.92
CA MET A 50 -1.83 11.39 16.62
C MET A 50 -3.24 11.29 17.20
N ARG A 51 -3.72 10.08 17.52
CA ARG A 51 -5.10 9.84 17.94
C ARG A 51 -5.52 10.70 19.14
N GLU A 52 -4.60 10.89 20.07
CA GLU A 52 -4.85 11.65 21.30
C GLU A 52 -4.88 13.18 21.09
N SER A 53 -4.24 13.68 20.02
CA SER A 53 -4.12 15.11 19.75
C SER A 53 -5.24 15.67 18.86
N VAL A 54 -5.97 14.81 18.15
CA VAL A 54 -7.00 15.24 17.20
C VAL A 54 -8.33 15.56 17.88
N ARG A 55 -8.70 16.85 17.84
CA ARG A 55 -9.98 17.38 18.38
C ARG A 55 -11.17 17.25 17.42
N SER A 56 -10.92 17.15 16.11
CA SER A 56 -12.00 17.08 15.12
C SER A 56 -12.55 15.66 15.05
N GLU A 57 -13.81 15.46 15.46
CA GLU A 57 -14.47 14.14 15.43
C GLU A 57 -14.47 13.52 14.03
N ARG A 58 -14.71 14.32 13.00
CA ARG A 58 -14.67 13.85 11.61
C ARG A 58 -13.28 13.34 11.20
N LEU A 59 -12.22 14.03 11.62
CA LEU A 59 -10.85 13.59 11.35
C LEU A 59 -10.51 12.35 12.18
N ARG A 60 -10.91 12.33 13.45
CA ARG A 60 -10.75 11.18 14.35
C ARG A 60 -11.42 9.92 13.78
N GLY A 61 -12.66 10.02 13.31
CA GLY A 61 -13.35 8.90 12.66
C GLY A 61 -12.64 8.43 11.38
N GLY A 62 -12.08 9.36 10.59
CA GLY A 62 -11.23 9.02 9.44
C GLY A 62 -9.93 8.30 9.84
N MET A 63 -9.27 8.77 10.90
CA MET A 63 -8.07 8.15 11.47
C MET A 63 -8.34 6.76 12.03
N ASP A 64 -9.44 6.58 12.78
CA ASP A 64 -9.80 5.29 13.38
C ASP A 64 -10.08 4.27 12.26
N SER A 65 -10.78 4.69 11.20
CA SER A 65 -11.01 3.86 10.01
C SER A 65 -9.68 3.50 9.34
N LEU A 66 -8.82 4.49 9.11
CA LEU A 66 -7.53 4.26 8.47
C LEU A 66 -6.61 3.36 9.31
N LEU A 67 -6.60 3.52 10.63
CA LEU A 67 -5.83 2.67 11.53
C LEU A 67 -6.32 1.21 11.47
N ALA A 68 -7.64 1.00 11.41
CA ALA A 68 -8.20 -0.34 11.24
C ALA A 68 -7.79 -0.96 9.89
N ASP A 69 -7.85 -0.19 8.82
CA ASP A 69 -7.41 -0.62 7.48
C ASP A 69 -5.90 -0.91 7.45
N THR A 70 -5.07 -0.06 8.06
CA THR A 70 -3.62 -0.28 8.17
C THR A 70 -3.32 -1.55 8.95
N LEU A 71 -4.01 -1.81 10.07
CA LEU A 71 -3.82 -3.05 10.86
C LEU A 71 -4.16 -4.30 10.04
N LYS A 72 -5.26 -4.26 9.28
CA LYS A 72 -5.67 -5.35 8.39
C LYS A 72 -4.62 -5.58 7.31
N GLU A 73 -4.16 -4.52 6.66
CA GLU A 73 -3.20 -4.59 5.57
C GLU A 73 -1.82 -5.05 6.07
N SER A 74 -1.34 -4.52 7.20
CA SER A 74 -0.10 -4.98 7.83
C SER A 74 -0.13 -6.48 8.11
N LEU A 75 -1.26 -7.00 8.62
CA LEU A 75 -1.41 -8.42 8.89
C LEU A 75 -1.45 -9.26 7.59
N SER A 76 -2.13 -8.75 6.56
CA SER A 76 -2.19 -9.36 5.24
C SER A 76 -0.78 -9.50 4.64
N VAL A 77 -0.02 -8.41 4.63
CA VAL A 77 1.36 -8.37 4.12
C VAL A 77 2.29 -9.21 4.97
N ALA A 78 2.17 -9.14 6.30
CA ALA A 78 2.99 -9.95 7.21
C ALA A 78 2.86 -11.46 6.96
N ARG A 79 1.66 -11.92 6.57
CA ARG A 79 1.39 -13.34 6.27
C ARG A 79 2.06 -13.82 4.99
N LEU A 80 2.48 -12.92 4.10
CA LEU A 80 3.24 -13.28 2.91
C LEU A 80 4.67 -13.68 3.26
N PHE A 81 5.20 -13.22 4.39
CA PHE A 81 6.47 -13.69 4.91
C PHE A 81 6.25 -15.02 5.62
N LYS A 82 7.08 -16.02 5.34
CA LYS A 82 7.01 -17.35 5.96
C LYS A 82 7.34 -17.31 7.46
N GLY A 83 6.38 -16.87 8.29
CA GLY A 83 6.24 -16.96 9.75
C GLY A 83 7.44 -16.60 10.63
N LYS A 84 8.57 -17.30 10.47
CA LYS A 84 9.84 -17.08 11.18
C LYS A 84 10.67 -15.94 10.58
N SER A 85 10.38 -15.57 9.35
CA SER A 85 11.25 -14.73 8.54
C SER A 85 11.05 -13.23 8.84
N LEU A 86 9.81 -12.74 8.97
CA LEU A 86 9.55 -11.31 9.24
C LEU A 86 10.19 -10.82 10.55
N SER A 87 10.00 -11.53 11.67
CA SER A 87 10.64 -11.17 12.94
C SER A 87 12.17 -11.18 12.86
N PHE A 88 12.74 -12.07 12.02
CA PHE A 88 14.17 -12.14 11.80
C PHE A 88 14.69 -10.95 10.99
N PHE A 89 13.98 -10.53 9.94
CA PHE A 89 14.35 -9.37 9.13
C PHE A 89 14.28 -8.07 9.93
N LEU A 90 13.21 -7.91 10.72
CA LEU A 90 13.03 -6.75 11.60
C LEU A 90 14.09 -6.69 12.71
N GLY A 91 14.51 -7.85 13.25
CA GLY A 91 15.48 -7.91 14.35
C GLY A 91 16.95 -7.84 13.93
N LYS A 92 17.29 -8.26 12.70
CA LYS A 92 18.68 -8.36 12.23
C LYS A 92 19.03 -7.45 11.05
N PHE A 93 18.11 -6.61 10.58
CA PHE A 93 18.29 -5.78 9.39
C PHE A 93 18.73 -6.59 8.16
N SER A 94 18.17 -7.79 8.00
CA SER A 94 18.45 -8.66 6.86
C SER A 94 17.36 -8.50 5.81
N ILE A 95 17.74 -8.60 4.53
CA ILE A 95 16.80 -8.54 3.42
C ILE A 95 16.27 -9.96 3.16
N PRO A 96 14.94 -10.16 3.08
CA PRO A 96 14.35 -11.45 2.72
C PRO A 96 14.81 -11.92 1.35
N SER A 97 14.97 -13.23 1.21
CA SER A 97 15.14 -13.88 -0.09
C SER A 97 13.78 -14.22 -0.73
N ASP A 98 13.78 -14.58 -2.01
CA ASP A 98 12.57 -15.00 -2.73
C ASP A 98 11.90 -16.22 -2.09
N ASP A 99 12.69 -17.07 -1.42
CA ASP A 99 12.19 -18.24 -0.71
C ASP A 99 11.55 -17.90 0.64
N ASP A 100 11.72 -16.68 1.15
CA ASP A 100 11.14 -16.24 2.43
C ASP A 100 9.75 -15.62 2.27
N VAL A 101 9.32 -15.39 1.02
CA VAL A 101 8.10 -14.65 0.67
C VAL A 101 7.23 -15.48 -0.29
N ASP A 102 5.97 -15.65 0.08
CA ASP A 102 4.97 -16.29 -0.74
C ASP A 102 4.51 -15.38 -1.89
N PRO A 103 4.14 -15.95 -3.06
CA PRO A 103 3.52 -15.18 -4.14
C PRO A 103 2.27 -14.43 -3.64
N VAL A 104 2.05 -13.24 -4.19
CA VAL A 104 0.91 -12.39 -3.85
C VAL A 104 -0.24 -12.66 -4.82
N SER A 105 -1.43 -12.97 -4.30
CA SER A 105 -2.62 -13.15 -5.13
C SER A 105 -3.08 -11.81 -5.73
N MET A 106 -3.83 -11.85 -6.83
CA MET A 106 -4.46 -10.64 -7.38
C MET A 106 -5.41 -9.98 -6.36
N ASP A 107 -6.12 -10.76 -5.55
CA ASP A 107 -7.00 -10.22 -4.49
C ASP A 107 -6.22 -9.46 -3.43
N SER A 108 -5.07 -9.99 -2.99
CA SER A 108 -4.19 -9.31 -2.05
C SER A 108 -3.63 -8.01 -2.65
N LEU A 109 -3.27 -8.03 -3.94
CA LEU A 109 -2.81 -6.85 -4.65
C LEU A 109 -3.90 -5.77 -4.77
N VAL A 110 -5.15 -6.20 -5.00
CA VAL A 110 -6.34 -5.34 -5.00
C VAL A 110 -6.59 -4.73 -3.62
N ASP A 111 -6.39 -5.48 -2.54
CA ASP A 111 -6.54 -4.97 -1.18
C ASP A 111 -5.45 -3.93 -0.85
N MET A 112 -4.18 -4.19 -1.23
CA MET A 112 -3.10 -3.19 -1.12
C MET A 112 -3.45 -1.90 -1.87
N LEU A 113 -4.04 -2.00 -3.07
CA LEU A 113 -4.47 -0.85 -3.87
C LEU A 113 -5.59 -0.05 -3.21
N LYS A 114 -6.61 -0.74 -2.69
CA LYS A 114 -7.71 -0.09 -1.97
C LYS A 114 -7.19 0.64 -0.73
N TYR A 115 -6.28 0.01 0.01
CA TYR A 115 -5.66 0.61 1.18
C TYR A 115 -4.93 1.91 0.84
N VAL A 116 -3.98 1.87 -0.10
CA VAL A 116 -3.21 3.07 -0.48
C VAL A 116 -4.10 4.16 -1.06
N ALA A 117 -5.09 3.82 -1.89
CA ALA A 117 -6.07 4.78 -2.38
C ALA A 117 -6.90 5.40 -1.25
N GLY A 118 -7.23 4.62 -0.21
CA GLY A 118 -7.84 5.12 1.02
C GLY A 118 -6.97 6.14 1.73
N CYS A 119 -5.68 5.85 1.92
CA CYS A 119 -4.71 6.79 2.50
C CYS A 119 -4.67 8.11 1.72
N VAL A 120 -4.46 8.04 0.39
CA VAL A 120 -4.33 9.21 -0.49
C VAL A 120 -5.63 10.03 -0.51
N SER A 121 -6.79 9.37 -0.55
CA SER A 121 -8.08 10.05 -0.52
C SER A 121 -8.27 10.82 0.79
N LEU A 122 -7.88 10.21 1.92
CA LEU A 122 -8.06 10.80 3.24
C LEU A 122 -7.06 11.93 3.52
N THR A 123 -5.78 11.75 3.15
CA THR A 123 -4.77 12.81 3.26
C THR A 123 -5.18 14.03 2.44
N ARG A 124 -5.63 13.82 1.21
CA ARG A 124 -6.09 14.90 0.34
C ARG A 124 -7.34 15.61 0.85
N LYS A 125 -8.36 14.86 1.30
CA LYS A 125 -9.61 15.43 1.81
C LYS A 125 -9.41 16.34 3.02
N PHE A 126 -8.35 16.11 3.79
CA PHE A 126 -8.01 16.89 4.98
C PHE A 126 -6.58 17.43 4.92
N SER A 127 -6.11 17.83 3.74
CA SER A 127 -4.70 18.16 3.44
C SER A 127 -4.04 19.17 4.40
N ILE A 128 -4.81 20.05 5.02
CA ILE A 128 -4.33 21.07 5.96
C ILE A 128 -4.21 20.54 7.40
N LYS A 129 -4.82 19.39 7.71
CA LYS A 129 -4.95 18.87 9.09
C LYS A 129 -4.01 17.71 9.41
N TRP A 130 -3.31 17.17 8.42
CA TRP A 130 -2.35 16.08 8.62
C TRP A 130 -0.94 16.63 8.83
N PRO A 131 -0.14 16.05 9.75
CA PRO A 131 1.27 16.36 9.83
C PRO A 131 1.99 16.04 8.52
N TYR A 132 2.97 16.87 8.17
CA TYR A 132 3.74 16.71 6.94
C TYR A 132 4.37 15.31 6.82
N GLU A 133 5.01 14.84 7.88
CA GLU A 133 5.66 13.53 7.94
C GLU A 133 4.67 12.38 7.62
N PHE A 134 3.42 12.51 8.05
CA PHE A 134 2.40 11.51 7.77
C PHE A 134 2.03 11.48 6.29
N VAL A 135 1.88 12.67 5.68
CA VAL A 135 1.58 12.80 4.25
C VAL A 135 2.74 12.26 3.42
N GLU A 136 3.97 12.60 3.79
CA GLU A 136 5.19 12.09 3.15
C GLU A 136 5.25 10.56 3.21
N LYS A 137 4.98 9.96 4.38
CA LYS A 137 4.95 8.50 4.53
C LYS A 137 3.88 7.83 3.67
N VAL A 138 2.71 8.45 3.52
CA VAL A 138 1.66 7.97 2.60
C VAL A 138 2.13 8.05 1.15
N ASP A 139 2.82 9.12 0.76
CA ASP A 139 3.35 9.27 -0.60
C ASP A 139 4.45 8.27 -0.93
N GLU A 140 5.36 7.99 0.02
CA GLU A 140 6.35 6.92 -0.12
C GLU A 140 5.68 5.54 -0.27
N THR A 141 4.68 5.26 0.57
CA THR A 141 3.91 4.00 0.50
C THR A 141 3.23 3.84 -0.87
N LYS A 142 2.68 4.94 -1.41
CA LYS A 142 2.11 5.00 -2.76
C LYS A 142 3.16 4.70 -3.83
N ALA A 143 4.33 5.33 -3.73
CA ALA A 143 5.42 5.11 -4.70
C ALA A 143 5.91 3.66 -4.71
N ILE A 144 6.08 3.04 -3.53
CA ILE A 144 6.45 1.63 -3.41
C ILE A 144 5.40 0.74 -4.06
N LEU A 145 4.11 0.95 -3.78
CA LEU A 145 3.05 0.13 -4.38
C LEU A 145 3.01 0.27 -5.90
N VAL A 146 3.17 1.49 -6.43
CA VAL A 146 3.25 1.70 -7.88
C VAL A 146 4.45 0.94 -8.47
N ALA A 147 5.62 1.01 -7.84
CA ALA A 147 6.79 0.27 -8.30
C ALA A 147 6.57 -1.25 -8.30
N ILE A 148 5.93 -1.78 -7.25
CA ILE A 148 5.53 -3.19 -7.13
C ILE A 148 4.64 -3.59 -8.32
N ILE A 149 3.63 -2.78 -8.63
CA ILE A 149 2.66 -3.07 -9.68
C ILE A 149 3.31 -3.03 -11.06
N GLU A 150 4.15 -2.05 -11.35
CA GLU A 150 4.85 -1.95 -12.63
C GLU A 150 5.80 -3.14 -12.85
N LYS A 151 6.54 -3.55 -11.80
CA LYS A 151 7.38 -4.75 -11.85
C LYS A 151 6.57 -6.03 -12.05
N ALA A 152 5.42 -6.13 -11.39
CA ALA A 152 4.49 -7.24 -11.56
C ALA A 152 3.94 -7.33 -12.98
N ARG A 153 3.52 -6.18 -13.54
CA ARG A 153 2.96 -6.06 -14.88
C ARG A 153 3.95 -6.49 -15.97
N ALA A 154 5.23 -6.19 -15.80
CA ALA A 154 6.27 -6.62 -16.74
C ALA A 154 6.31 -8.15 -16.93
N LYS A 155 5.90 -8.92 -15.92
CA LYS A 155 5.83 -10.39 -15.95
C LYS A 155 4.41 -10.91 -16.17
N THR A 156 3.40 -10.10 -15.87
CA THR A 156 1.99 -10.47 -15.94
C THR A 156 1.20 -9.31 -16.59
N PRO A 157 1.13 -9.25 -17.93
CA PRO A 157 0.55 -8.11 -18.65
C PRO A 157 -0.95 -7.87 -18.38
N SER A 158 -1.65 -8.84 -17.78
CA SER A 158 -3.04 -8.70 -17.34
C SER A 158 -3.22 -7.81 -16.10
N ILE A 159 -2.12 -7.37 -15.47
CA ILE A 159 -2.17 -6.41 -14.38
C ILE A 159 -2.35 -5.00 -14.98
N PRO A 160 -3.38 -4.25 -14.55
CA PRO A 160 -3.65 -2.92 -15.08
C PRO A 160 -2.54 -1.95 -14.70
N GLN A 161 -2.26 -1.02 -15.62
CA GLN A 161 -1.34 0.07 -15.39
C GLN A 161 -2.00 1.11 -14.48
N LEU A 162 -1.35 1.46 -13.37
CA LEU A 162 -1.92 2.40 -12.39
C LEU A 162 -1.55 3.85 -12.64
N ILE A 163 -0.51 4.10 -13.43
CA ILE A 163 -0.16 5.44 -13.87
C ILE A 163 0.25 5.29 -15.34
N GLU A 164 -0.55 5.83 -16.25
CA GLU A 164 -0.06 6.08 -17.60
C GLU A 164 1.18 6.97 -17.45
N ARG A 165 2.34 6.51 -17.94
CA ARG A 165 3.46 7.42 -18.09
C ARG A 165 2.91 8.59 -18.90
N LEU A 166 2.99 9.79 -18.36
CA LEU A 166 2.83 11.00 -19.16
C LEU A 166 4.00 10.95 -20.14
N ASP A 167 3.79 10.31 -21.29
CA ASP A 167 4.70 10.43 -22.41
C ASP A 167 4.70 11.91 -22.79
N CYS A 168 5.76 12.61 -22.38
CA CYS A 168 6.05 13.95 -22.85
C CYS A 168 6.34 13.85 -24.35
N HIS A 169 5.34 14.14 -25.17
CA HIS A 169 5.52 14.54 -26.55
C HIS A 169 5.96 16.01 -26.63
#